data_AF-A0A7Y3UBF3-F1
#
_entry.id   AF-A0A7Y3UBF3-F1
#
_cell.length_a   1.000
_cell.length_b   1.000
_cell.length_c   1.000
_cell.angle_alpha   90.00
_cell.angle_beta   90.00
_cell.angle_gamma   90.00
#
_symmetry.space_group_name_H-M   'P 1'
#
loop_
_entity.id
_entity.type
_entity.pdbx_description
1 polymer ?
#
loop_
_entity_poly.entity_id
_entity_poly.type
_entity_poly.pdbx_seq_one_letter_code
_entity_poly.pdbx_strand_id
1 'polypeptide(L)'
;MTKRRHDLDALRAFAMLLGIVLHAALSFIDGPWVVQDQSQAPVLGVIVSAIHGFRMPIFFLLSGFFTTMLWHKRGLVGLLSHRAKRIALPLGLAYIMIAPLMLPIWIWAEASQGDAQVNTSRDLWTACAYGDLEAVRVHLDQDAPTLNTPDPLYGLTPLSWAVACGQSDTVTFLLDNGADPNARNAGRNTALHTAAFLGQAEAASRLLAADAHVNAVNTDGATPLDSLRYDKKTTVSIAAAITLTIDFDTVTAGRERIRVMLDEADAVSGLDNPEAIAHTLQDTPNDRPWQAEVHDTLKRVFGGLMFRDFFLHLWFLWHLCWLVAGFALIVWLLGKLPLRLPAIPTPLVSAPLCFIWLIPLTMIPQSFMHVGGTTPGFGPDTSTSILPQPYVLAQYAIYFGFGAVLYHKLGPSVRLGRGWWYLLPLALLILPVALAVSFQTTWGRSLVAGNEGTLRLLSNLSQVLYVWLMIFGLIGLCEALLSRERPWVRYVSDSSYWLYIVHLPLVIVGQILLREVPLPAVVKLFIIVAIATTLMLISYHLFVRYTPIGTLLNGKKVRGG
;
A
#
# COMPACT_ATOMS: atom_id res chain seq x y z
N MET A 1 -28.57 30.49 -9.32
CA MET A 1 -28.02 29.64 -8.24
C MET A 1 -27.73 28.25 -8.81
N THR A 2 -26.50 27.73 -8.68
CA THR A 2 -26.22 26.34 -9.08
C THR A 2 -26.88 25.40 -8.09
N LYS A 3 -27.78 24.54 -8.56
CA LYS A 3 -28.47 23.53 -7.75
C LYS A 3 -27.44 22.60 -7.07
N ARG A 4 -27.58 22.38 -5.76
CA ARG A 4 -26.68 21.50 -5.00
C ARG A 4 -26.80 20.06 -5.50
N ARG A 5 -25.67 19.36 -5.58
CA ARG A 5 -25.57 17.96 -6.03
C ARG A 5 -25.66 17.02 -4.83
N HIS A 6 -26.87 16.66 -4.45
CA HIS A 6 -27.14 15.77 -3.30
C HIS A 6 -26.61 14.35 -3.50
N ASP A 7 -26.61 13.89 -4.75
CA ASP A 7 -26.02 12.64 -5.22
C ASP A 7 -24.51 12.57 -4.92
N LEU A 8 -23.75 13.62 -5.26
CA LEU A 8 -22.30 13.65 -5.03
C LEU A 8 -21.94 13.82 -3.55
N ASP A 9 -22.77 14.53 -2.79
CA ASP A 9 -22.64 14.61 -1.33
C ASP A 9 -22.89 13.24 -0.69
N ALA A 10 -23.91 12.50 -1.16
CA ALA A 10 -24.20 11.15 -0.71
C ALA A 10 -23.06 10.17 -1.03
N LEU A 11 -22.51 10.25 -2.25
CA LEU A 11 -21.39 9.42 -2.66
C LEU A 11 -20.17 9.65 -1.77
N ARG A 12 -19.85 10.92 -1.47
CA ARG A 12 -18.76 11.28 -0.56
C ARG A 12 -18.99 10.71 0.85
N ALA A 13 -20.21 10.83 1.36
CA ALA A 13 -20.60 10.33 2.67
C ALA A 13 -20.46 8.79 2.75
N PHE A 14 -20.97 8.09 1.75
CA PHE A 14 -20.87 6.64 1.63
C PHE A 14 -19.42 6.17 1.53
N ALA A 15 -18.64 6.78 0.63
CA ALA A 15 -17.23 6.46 0.47
C ALA A 15 -16.47 6.67 1.79
N MET A 16 -16.85 7.66 2.62
CA MET A 16 -16.23 7.90 3.92
C MET A 16 -16.53 6.79 4.92
N LEU A 17 -17.79 6.35 5.03
CA LEU A 17 -18.20 5.25 5.91
C LEU A 17 -17.46 3.95 5.57
N LEU A 18 -17.27 3.66 4.27
CA LEU A 18 -16.52 2.49 3.84
C LEU A 18 -15.08 2.45 4.35
N GLY A 19 -14.45 3.57 4.68
CA GLY A 19 -13.10 3.56 5.25
C GLY A 19 -13.08 3.33 6.74
N ILE A 20 -14.16 3.66 7.46
CA ILE A 20 -14.29 3.22 8.85
C ILE A 20 -14.41 1.70 8.86
N VAL A 21 -15.23 1.14 7.96
CA VAL A 21 -15.34 -0.31 7.76
C VAL A 21 -13.99 -0.92 7.39
N LEU A 22 -13.27 -0.32 6.43
CA LEU A 22 -11.94 -0.79 6.02
C LEU A 22 -10.97 -0.86 7.21
N HIS A 23 -10.75 0.24 7.94
CA HIS A 23 -9.78 0.23 9.05
C HIS A 23 -10.22 -0.68 10.21
N ALA A 24 -11.52 -0.80 10.46
CA ALA A 24 -12.04 -1.72 11.45
C ALA A 24 -11.82 -3.19 11.04
N ALA A 25 -11.84 -3.49 9.74
CA ALA A 25 -11.62 -4.82 9.21
C ALA A 25 -10.14 -5.26 9.22
N LEU A 26 -9.19 -4.31 9.24
CA LEU A 26 -7.75 -4.60 9.15
C LEU A 26 -7.21 -5.47 10.29
N SER A 27 -7.87 -5.52 11.46
CA SER A 27 -7.45 -6.39 12.57
C SER A 27 -7.87 -7.85 12.43
N PHE A 28 -8.71 -8.16 11.44
CA PHE A 28 -9.25 -9.51 11.21
C PHE A 28 -8.71 -10.13 9.91
N ILE A 29 -7.68 -9.52 9.35
CA ILE A 29 -6.95 -10.02 8.19
C ILE A 29 -5.46 -10.01 8.51
N ASP A 30 -4.75 -11.01 8.03
CA ASP A 30 -3.31 -11.07 8.15
C ASP A 30 -2.68 -9.93 7.34
N GLY A 31 -1.81 -9.15 8.00
CA GLY A 31 -1.15 -8.00 7.37
C GLY A 31 -0.61 -6.98 8.37
N PRO A 32 0.11 -5.95 7.86
CA PRO A 32 0.73 -4.93 8.69
C PRO A 32 -0.34 -3.99 9.27
N TRP A 33 -0.84 -4.32 10.47
CA TRP A 33 -1.79 -3.51 11.23
C TRP A 33 -1.44 -3.49 12.72
N VAL A 34 -1.81 -2.41 13.40
CA VAL A 34 -1.45 -2.15 14.80
C VAL A 34 -2.09 -3.11 15.80
N VAL A 35 -3.18 -3.78 15.45
CA VAL A 35 -3.87 -4.76 16.31
C VAL A 35 -4.23 -5.97 15.47
N GLN A 36 -3.87 -7.17 15.92
CA GLN A 36 -4.29 -8.42 15.31
C GLN A 36 -5.21 -9.21 16.24
N ASP A 37 -6.44 -9.46 15.78
CA ASP A 37 -7.47 -10.19 16.52
C ASP A 37 -7.17 -11.71 16.50
N GLN A 38 -7.68 -12.45 17.48
CA GLN A 38 -7.56 -13.92 17.49
C GLN A 38 -8.50 -14.58 16.48
N SER A 39 -9.62 -13.93 16.14
CA SER A 39 -10.56 -14.38 15.12
C SER A 39 -10.23 -13.73 13.78
N GLN A 40 -9.49 -14.44 12.94
CA GLN A 40 -9.19 -14.01 11.56
C GLN A 40 -10.30 -14.44 10.59
N ALA A 41 -10.51 -13.66 9.53
CA ALA A 41 -11.52 -13.95 8.50
C ALA A 41 -11.04 -13.53 7.09
N PRO A 42 -10.50 -14.45 6.29
CA PRO A 42 -9.95 -14.15 4.95
C PRO A 42 -10.92 -13.44 4.00
N VAL A 43 -12.23 -13.70 4.12
CA VAL A 43 -13.28 -13.02 3.33
C VAL A 43 -13.29 -11.50 3.55
N LEU A 44 -12.89 -11.02 4.72
CA LEU A 44 -12.75 -9.59 5.00
C LEU A 44 -11.60 -8.98 4.20
N GLY A 45 -10.57 -9.75 3.85
CA GLY A 45 -9.47 -9.32 3.00
C GLY A 45 -9.97 -8.94 1.59
N VAL A 46 -10.85 -9.76 1.01
CA VAL A 46 -11.51 -9.46 -0.27
C VAL A 46 -12.28 -8.15 -0.20
N ILE A 47 -13.02 -7.92 0.89
CA ILE A 47 -13.81 -6.69 1.09
C ILE A 47 -12.89 -5.48 1.25
N VAL A 48 -11.83 -5.60 2.05
CA VAL A 48 -10.83 -4.55 2.27
C VAL A 48 -10.17 -4.17 0.94
N SER A 49 -9.67 -5.13 0.17
CA SER A 49 -9.08 -4.87 -1.15
C SER A 49 -10.08 -4.23 -2.09
N ALA A 50 -11.31 -4.75 -2.16
CA ALA A 50 -12.36 -4.19 -3.00
C ALA A 50 -12.64 -2.72 -2.67
N ILE A 51 -12.79 -2.36 -1.39
CA ILE A 51 -13.00 -0.99 -0.93
C ILE A 51 -11.76 -0.13 -1.21
N HIS A 52 -10.57 -0.63 -0.88
CA HIS A 52 -9.31 0.10 -1.02
C HIS A 52 -9.08 0.53 -2.47
N GLY A 53 -9.34 -0.36 -3.43
CA GLY A 53 -9.14 -0.10 -4.86
C GLY A 53 -9.84 1.16 -5.37
N PHE A 54 -11.14 1.35 -5.09
CA PHE A 54 -11.90 2.45 -5.70
C PHE A 54 -12.15 3.65 -4.78
N ARG A 55 -12.12 3.46 -3.45
CA ARG A 55 -12.60 4.48 -2.51
C ARG A 55 -11.81 5.79 -2.64
N MET A 56 -10.48 5.73 -2.57
CA MET A 56 -9.64 6.93 -2.64
C MET A 56 -9.70 7.62 -4.02
N PRO A 57 -9.59 6.89 -5.14
CA PRO A 57 -9.82 7.44 -6.49
C PRO A 57 -11.13 8.23 -6.64
N ILE A 58 -12.25 7.72 -6.11
CA ILE A 58 -13.54 8.44 -6.12
C ILE A 58 -13.40 9.81 -5.42
N PHE A 59 -12.77 9.85 -4.24
CA PHE A 59 -12.60 11.11 -3.52
C PHE A 59 -11.78 12.15 -4.28
N PHE A 60 -10.67 11.73 -4.90
CA PHE A 60 -9.83 12.62 -5.69
C PHE A 60 -10.56 13.16 -6.92
N LEU A 61 -11.32 12.33 -7.62
CA LEU A 61 -12.18 12.76 -8.72
C LEU A 61 -13.21 13.81 -8.28
N LEU A 62 -13.95 13.53 -7.20
CA LEU A 62 -14.90 14.49 -6.66
C LEU A 62 -14.21 15.80 -6.23
N SER A 63 -13.02 15.71 -5.65
CA SER A 63 -12.24 16.89 -5.25
C SER A 63 -11.86 17.76 -6.43
N GLY A 64 -11.44 17.16 -7.55
CA GLY A 64 -11.17 17.85 -8.81
C GLY A 64 -12.40 18.56 -9.36
N PHE A 65 -13.54 17.86 -9.39
CA PHE A 65 -14.83 18.42 -9.81
C PHE A 65 -15.22 19.67 -8.99
N PHE A 66 -15.16 19.58 -7.66
CA PHE A 66 -15.49 20.71 -6.79
C PHE A 66 -14.44 21.83 -6.81
N THR A 67 -13.18 21.52 -7.14
CA THR A 67 -12.11 22.52 -7.29
C THR A 67 -12.36 23.40 -8.50
N THR A 68 -12.63 22.81 -9.66
CA THR A 68 -12.99 23.58 -10.86
C THR A 68 -14.27 24.37 -10.67
N MET A 69 -15.27 23.77 -10.01
CA MET A 69 -16.50 24.49 -9.65
C MET A 69 -16.23 25.74 -8.82
N LEU A 70 -15.36 25.63 -7.82
CA LEU A 70 -15.02 26.73 -6.93
C LEU A 70 -14.18 27.79 -7.64
N TRP A 71 -13.24 27.37 -8.49
CA TRP A 71 -12.47 28.27 -9.35
C TRP A 71 -13.37 29.09 -10.27
N HIS A 72 -14.32 28.46 -10.97
CA HIS A 72 -15.31 29.16 -11.80
C HIS A 72 -16.15 30.18 -11.01
N LYS A 73 -16.41 29.90 -9.72
CA LYS A 73 -17.22 30.78 -8.86
C LYS A 73 -16.45 31.92 -8.19
N ARG A 74 -15.16 31.74 -7.89
CA ARG A 74 -14.40 32.64 -7.02
C ARG A 74 -13.02 33.05 -7.55
N GLY A 75 -12.66 32.60 -8.75
CA GLY A 75 -11.33 32.79 -9.31
C GLY A 75 -10.24 32.03 -8.55
N LEU A 76 -8.99 32.24 -8.96
CA LEU A 76 -7.84 31.48 -8.46
C LEU A 76 -7.50 31.83 -7.00
N VAL A 77 -7.47 33.12 -6.67
CA VAL A 77 -7.19 33.59 -5.29
C VAL A 77 -8.28 33.13 -4.32
N GLY A 78 -9.56 33.22 -4.73
CA GLY A 78 -10.69 32.76 -3.94
C GLY A 78 -10.70 31.24 -3.74
N LEU A 79 -10.27 30.47 -4.75
CA LEU A 79 -10.05 29.03 -4.63
C LEU A 79 -8.98 28.73 -3.56
N LEU A 80 -7.78 29.30 -3.71
CA LEU A 80 -6.65 29.02 -2.82
C LEU A 80 -6.96 29.41 -1.37
N SER A 81 -7.52 30.61 -1.15
CA SER A 81 -7.92 31.05 0.19
C SER A 81 -8.97 30.11 0.82
N HIS A 82 -9.95 29.67 0.04
CA HIS A 82 -10.97 28.74 0.54
C HIS A 82 -10.39 27.36 0.85
N ARG A 83 -9.53 26.83 -0.02
CA ARG A 83 -8.90 25.50 0.16
C ARG A 83 -7.91 25.51 1.32
N ALA A 84 -7.15 26.58 1.51
CA ALA A 84 -6.30 26.76 2.68
C ALA A 84 -7.10 26.70 3.99
N LYS A 85 -8.23 27.41 4.06
CA LYS A 85 -9.13 27.42 5.24
C LYS A 85 -9.85 26.09 5.48
N ARG A 86 -10.15 25.33 4.42
CA ARG A 86 -11.01 24.13 4.49
C ARG A 86 -10.26 22.80 4.44
N ILE A 87 -8.98 22.79 4.06
CA ILE A 87 -8.17 21.58 3.93
C ILE A 87 -6.87 21.74 4.73
N ALA A 88 -6.03 22.73 4.39
CA ALA A 88 -4.70 22.86 4.99
C ALA A 88 -4.74 23.21 6.49
N LEU A 89 -5.59 24.15 6.88
CA LEU A 89 -5.75 24.53 8.29
C LEU A 89 -6.34 23.37 9.14
N PRO A 90 -7.45 22.72 8.75
CA PRO A 90 -7.92 21.54 9.45
C PRO A 90 -6.91 20.38 9.49
N LEU A 91 -6.10 20.18 8.44
CA LEU A 91 -5.02 19.19 8.43
C LEU A 91 -4.01 19.47 9.55
N GLY A 92 -3.50 20.70 9.64
CA GLY A 92 -2.54 21.08 10.68
C GLY A 92 -3.11 20.94 12.09
N LEU A 93 -4.35 21.41 12.30
CA LEU A 93 -5.05 21.28 13.59
C LEU A 93 -5.32 19.83 13.96
N ALA A 94 -5.79 19.02 13.01
CA ALA A 94 -6.03 17.59 13.21
C ALA A 94 -4.75 16.85 13.55
N TYR A 95 -3.63 17.18 12.89
CA TYR A 95 -2.34 16.55 13.18
C TYR A 95 -1.90 16.82 14.61
N ILE A 96 -1.94 18.09 15.05
CA ILE A 96 -1.58 18.49 16.43
C ILE A 96 -2.46 17.77 17.47
N MET A 97 -3.74 17.55 17.15
CA MET A 97 -4.69 16.90 18.05
C MET A 97 -4.55 15.37 18.07
N ILE A 98 -4.40 14.74 16.90
CA ILE A 98 -4.48 13.28 16.74
C ILE A 98 -3.13 12.62 16.96
N ALA A 99 -2.01 13.21 16.52
CA ALA A 99 -0.69 12.62 16.69
C ALA A 99 -0.36 12.26 18.17
N PRO A 100 -0.55 13.16 19.17
CA PRO A 100 -0.30 12.81 20.57
C PRO A 100 -1.31 11.82 21.14
N LEU A 101 -2.53 11.75 20.59
CA LEU A 101 -3.54 10.76 21.00
C LEU A 101 -3.20 9.35 20.48
N MET A 102 -2.63 9.27 19.28
CA MET A 102 -2.29 8.00 18.64
C MET A 102 -1.12 7.30 19.32
N LEU A 103 -0.12 8.02 19.80
CA LEU A 103 1.07 7.44 20.44
C LEU A 103 0.75 6.49 21.62
N PRO A 104 -0.02 6.90 22.65
CA PRO A 104 -0.34 6.01 23.77
C PRO A 104 -1.26 4.86 23.35
N ILE A 105 -2.16 5.06 22.37
CA ILE A 105 -3.02 3.99 21.83
C ILE A 105 -2.17 2.95 21.12
N TRP A 106 -1.16 3.38 20.37
CA TRP A 106 -0.23 2.50 19.67
C TRP A 106 0.61 1.68 20.65
N ILE A 107 1.17 2.33 21.68
CA ILE A 107 1.89 1.66 22.76
C ILE A 107 0.98 0.65 23.49
N TRP A 108 -0.28 1.02 23.76
CA TRP A 108 -1.24 0.12 24.39
C TRP A 108 -1.58 -1.07 23.49
N ALA A 109 -1.74 -0.85 22.18
CA ALA A 109 -1.96 -1.92 21.22
C ALA A 109 -0.78 -2.91 21.21
N GLU A 110 0.45 -2.42 21.13
CA GLU A 110 1.67 -3.23 21.15
C GLU A 110 1.81 -4.00 22.48
N ALA A 111 1.64 -3.31 23.61
CA ALA A 111 1.71 -3.94 24.94
C ALA A 111 0.60 -4.97 25.16
N SER A 112 -0.61 -4.72 24.62
CA SER A 112 -1.72 -5.67 24.71
C SER A 112 -1.47 -6.93 23.89
N GLN A 113 -0.55 -6.90 22.92
CA GLN A 113 -0.34 -8.03 22.03
C GLN A 113 0.28 -9.26 22.71
N GLY A 114 1.06 -9.07 23.79
CA GLY A 114 1.56 -10.14 24.67
C GLY A 114 2.44 -11.20 23.97
N ASP A 115 3.45 -11.73 24.66
CA ASP A 115 4.40 -12.70 24.10
C ASP A 115 3.75 -14.00 23.56
N ALA A 116 2.49 -14.29 23.94
CA ALA A 116 1.79 -15.53 23.61
C ALA A 116 1.20 -15.58 22.19
N GLN A 117 0.78 -14.46 21.59
CA GLN A 117 0.33 -14.45 20.18
C GLN A 117 1.50 -14.16 19.23
N VAL A 118 2.56 -13.53 19.76
CA VAL A 118 3.84 -13.35 19.09
C VAL A 118 4.50 -14.71 18.72
N ASN A 119 4.17 -15.83 19.37
CA ASN A 119 4.69 -17.16 19.00
C ASN A 119 3.78 -17.97 18.05
N THR A 120 2.54 -17.55 17.78
CA THR A 120 1.63 -18.26 16.85
C THR A 120 1.17 -17.42 15.66
N SER A 121 1.42 -16.10 15.66
CA SER A 121 1.07 -15.17 14.57
C SER A 121 2.26 -14.41 14.00
N ARG A 122 3.50 -14.76 14.36
CA ARG A 122 4.67 -14.31 13.59
C ARG A 122 4.60 -15.00 12.24
N ASP A 123 4.70 -14.24 11.17
CA ASP A 123 4.92 -14.84 9.85
C ASP A 123 6.18 -15.73 9.86
N LEU A 124 6.26 -16.66 8.91
CA LEU A 124 7.35 -17.63 8.81
C LEU A 124 8.73 -16.94 8.87
N TRP A 125 8.89 -15.79 8.22
CA TRP A 125 10.16 -15.06 8.15
C TRP A 125 10.59 -14.50 9.50
N THR A 126 9.64 -13.92 10.24
CA THR A 126 9.87 -13.39 11.57
C THR A 126 10.16 -14.53 12.55
N ALA A 127 9.44 -15.65 12.46
CA ALA A 127 9.76 -16.86 13.23
C ALA A 127 11.19 -17.34 12.96
N CYS A 128 11.61 -17.37 11.69
CA CYS A 128 12.97 -17.72 11.28
C CYS A 128 14.03 -16.73 11.79
N ALA A 129 13.74 -15.44 11.79
CA ALA A 129 14.65 -14.40 12.29
C ALA A 129 14.88 -14.52 13.81
N TYR A 130 13.83 -14.85 14.58
CA TYR A 130 13.91 -15.00 16.04
C TYR A 130 14.35 -16.41 16.49
N GLY A 131 14.45 -17.38 15.57
CA GLY A 131 14.82 -18.76 15.89
C GLY A 131 13.71 -19.55 16.60
N ASP A 132 12.45 -19.16 16.42
CA ASP A 132 11.29 -19.80 17.04
C ASP A 132 10.91 -21.09 16.29
N LEU A 133 11.62 -22.18 16.57
CA LEU A 133 11.44 -23.46 15.89
C LEU A 133 10.02 -24.03 16.01
N GLU A 134 9.30 -23.73 17.10
CA GLU A 134 7.92 -24.17 17.26
C GLU A 134 6.99 -23.41 16.32
N ALA A 135 7.14 -22.09 16.23
CA ALA A 135 6.41 -21.28 15.27
C ALA A 135 6.74 -21.69 13.82
N VAL A 136 8.02 -21.95 13.51
CA VAL A 136 8.43 -22.43 12.18
C VAL A 136 7.75 -23.76 11.86
N ARG A 137 7.75 -24.74 12.78
CA ARG A 137 7.10 -26.04 12.60
C ARG A 137 5.59 -25.91 12.34
N VAL A 138 4.89 -25.07 13.10
CA VAL A 138 3.45 -24.82 12.91
C VAL A 138 3.16 -24.28 11.50
N HIS A 139 4.01 -23.39 10.97
CA HIS A 139 3.85 -22.87 9.60
C HIS A 139 4.11 -23.94 8.53
N LEU A 140 5.07 -24.84 8.75
CA LEU A 140 5.36 -25.95 7.82
C LEU A 140 4.23 -26.98 7.75
N ASP A 141 3.54 -27.23 8.87
CA ASP A 141 2.42 -28.18 8.94
C ASP A 141 1.12 -27.63 8.32
N GLN A 142 0.95 -26.30 8.23
CA GLN A 142 -0.27 -25.65 7.76
C GLN A 142 -0.27 -25.30 6.27
N ASP A 143 0.89 -25.04 5.66
CA ASP A 143 1.00 -24.77 4.21
C ASP A 143 2.46 -24.98 3.70
N ALA A 144 2.77 -26.21 3.25
CA ALA A 144 4.09 -26.62 2.78
C ALA A 144 4.73 -25.85 1.57
N PRO A 145 4.07 -24.97 0.77
CA PRO A 145 4.73 -24.35 -0.39
C PRO A 145 5.69 -23.16 -0.12
N THR A 146 5.94 -22.71 1.12
CA THR A 146 6.57 -21.39 1.38
C THR A 146 8.01 -21.40 1.94
N LEU A 147 8.69 -22.54 2.03
CA LEU A 147 10.08 -22.63 2.56
C LEU A 147 11.10 -21.77 1.80
N ASN A 148 10.82 -21.46 0.53
CA ASN A 148 11.71 -20.68 -0.35
C ASN A 148 11.12 -19.32 -0.75
N THR A 149 9.92 -18.96 -0.28
CA THR A 149 9.24 -17.73 -0.70
C THR A 149 9.86 -16.52 -0.01
N PRO A 150 10.31 -15.48 -0.74
CA PRO A 150 10.85 -14.28 -0.13
C PRO A 150 9.80 -13.48 0.66
N ASP A 151 10.22 -12.87 1.76
CA ASP A 151 9.44 -11.93 2.57
C ASP A 151 8.95 -10.74 1.71
N PRO A 152 7.68 -10.32 1.81
CA PRO A 152 7.13 -9.24 0.98
C PRO A 152 7.77 -7.86 1.20
N LEU A 153 8.37 -7.60 2.37
CA LEU A 153 8.87 -6.29 2.76
C LEU A 153 10.34 -6.08 2.40
N TYR A 154 11.17 -7.09 2.61
CA TYR A 154 12.62 -7.08 2.47
C TYR A 154 13.12 -8.02 1.38
N GLY A 155 12.27 -8.91 0.87
CA GLY A 155 12.60 -9.81 -0.23
C GLY A 155 13.61 -10.90 0.14
N LEU A 156 13.77 -11.24 1.42
CA LEU A 156 14.65 -12.31 1.93
C LEU A 156 13.89 -13.62 2.10
N THR A 157 14.49 -14.76 1.76
CA THR A 157 13.88 -16.08 2.01
C THR A 157 13.87 -16.40 3.51
N PRO A 158 13.05 -17.37 3.97
CA PRO A 158 13.06 -17.81 5.38
C PRO A 158 14.46 -18.27 5.81
N LEU A 159 15.16 -19.00 4.94
CA LEU A 159 16.53 -19.43 5.15
C LEU A 159 17.50 -18.24 5.25
N SER A 160 17.38 -17.23 4.37
CA SER A 160 18.20 -16.02 4.47
C SER A 160 17.96 -15.22 5.75
N TRP A 161 16.72 -15.20 6.28
CA TRP A 161 16.42 -14.57 7.57
C TRP A 161 17.08 -15.30 8.74
N ALA A 162 16.95 -16.63 8.79
CA ALA A 162 17.61 -17.45 9.81
C ALA A 162 19.13 -17.26 9.77
N VAL A 163 19.73 -17.21 8.57
CA VAL A 163 21.16 -16.91 8.39
C VAL A 163 21.48 -15.50 8.87
N ALA A 164 20.74 -14.47 8.44
CA ALA A 164 21.05 -13.09 8.77
C ALA A 164 21.07 -12.83 10.27
N CYS A 165 20.14 -13.45 10.99
CA CYS A 165 20.01 -13.34 12.44
C CYS A 165 20.88 -14.34 13.22
N GLY A 166 21.67 -15.18 12.55
CA GLY A 166 22.60 -16.13 13.19
C GLY A 166 21.91 -17.31 13.87
N GLN A 167 20.71 -17.70 13.43
CA GLN A 167 19.91 -18.78 14.02
C GLN A 167 20.32 -20.15 13.46
N SER A 168 21.50 -20.65 13.84
CA SER A 168 22.10 -21.90 13.31
C SER A 168 21.17 -23.12 13.41
N ASP A 169 20.42 -23.26 14.51
CA ASP A 169 19.48 -24.37 14.71
C ASP A 169 18.30 -24.29 13.74
N THR A 170 17.81 -23.07 13.48
CA THR A 170 16.74 -22.84 12.49
C THR A 170 17.22 -23.04 11.07
N VAL A 171 18.46 -22.63 10.74
CA VAL A 171 19.08 -22.91 9.43
C VAL A 171 19.11 -24.43 9.19
N THR A 172 19.56 -25.20 10.19
CA THR A 172 19.62 -26.67 10.09
C THR A 172 18.23 -27.26 9.93
N PHE A 173 17.29 -26.84 10.78
CA PHE A 173 15.91 -27.31 10.72
C PHE A 173 15.25 -27.04 9.35
N LEU A 174 15.45 -25.86 8.76
CA LEU A 174 14.92 -25.52 7.44
C LEU A 174 15.53 -26.40 6.33
N LEU A 175 16.85 -26.61 6.37
CA LEU A 175 17.55 -27.47 5.39
C LEU A 175 17.08 -28.93 5.48
N ASP A 176 16.96 -29.47 6.70
CA ASP A 176 16.48 -30.83 6.95
C ASP A 176 15.02 -31.04 6.49
N ASN A 177 14.22 -29.97 6.45
CA ASN A 177 12.85 -29.98 5.97
C ASN A 177 12.70 -29.54 4.49
N GLY A 178 13.80 -29.50 3.73
CA GLY A 178 13.76 -29.32 2.27
C GLY A 178 13.79 -27.87 1.77
N ALA A 179 14.22 -26.92 2.60
CA ALA A 179 14.57 -25.58 2.11
C ALA A 179 15.71 -25.68 1.08
N ASP A 180 15.58 -24.98 -0.05
CA ASP A 180 16.60 -24.98 -1.09
C ASP A 180 17.75 -24.03 -0.66
N PRO A 181 18.97 -24.55 -0.41
CA PRO A 181 20.11 -23.72 -0.01
C PRO A 181 20.53 -22.73 -1.11
N ASN A 182 20.09 -22.98 -2.35
CA ASN A 182 20.34 -22.17 -3.52
C ASN A 182 19.16 -21.27 -3.90
N ALA A 183 18.11 -21.22 -3.06
CA ALA A 183 17.00 -20.31 -3.24
C ALA A 183 17.49 -18.86 -3.34
N ARG A 184 16.97 -18.14 -4.33
CA ARG A 184 17.40 -16.78 -4.67
C ARG A 184 16.37 -15.76 -4.24
N ASN A 185 16.86 -14.73 -3.57
CA ASN A 185 16.10 -13.58 -3.15
C ASN A 185 15.88 -12.59 -4.32
N ALA A 186 15.16 -11.47 -4.11
CA ALA A 186 14.87 -10.51 -5.20
C ALA A 186 16.12 -9.91 -5.88
N GLY A 187 17.25 -9.85 -5.17
CA GLY A 187 18.56 -9.45 -5.69
C GLY A 187 19.42 -10.63 -6.16
N ARG A 188 18.81 -11.80 -6.39
CA ARG A 188 19.46 -13.08 -6.70
C ARG A 188 20.52 -13.53 -5.68
N ASN A 189 20.52 -12.96 -4.48
CA ASN A 189 21.40 -13.43 -3.40
C ASN A 189 20.86 -14.76 -2.87
N THR A 190 21.77 -15.70 -2.64
CA THR A 190 21.50 -16.96 -1.93
C THR A 190 21.74 -16.78 -0.43
N ALA A 191 21.32 -17.76 0.37
CA ALA A 191 21.64 -17.81 1.79
C ALA A 191 23.17 -17.73 2.06
N LEU A 192 23.99 -18.27 1.15
CA LEU A 192 25.45 -18.22 1.24
C LEU A 192 26.01 -16.80 1.03
N HIS A 193 25.39 -15.98 0.16
CA HIS A 193 25.73 -14.56 0.05
C HIS A 193 25.43 -13.81 1.36
N THR A 194 24.27 -14.09 1.97
CA THR A 194 23.90 -13.49 3.26
C THR A 194 24.87 -13.89 4.36
N ALA A 195 25.27 -15.16 4.42
CA ALA A 195 26.23 -15.66 5.38
C ALA A 195 27.60 -14.98 5.21
N ALA A 196 28.10 -14.86 3.98
CA ALA A 196 29.34 -14.17 3.68
C ALA A 196 29.26 -12.66 4.00
N PHE A 197 28.17 -11.99 3.64
CA PHE A 197 27.97 -10.58 3.93
C PHE A 197 27.94 -10.30 5.44
N LEU A 198 27.30 -11.13 6.25
CA LEU A 198 27.14 -10.92 7.70
C LEU A 198 28.16 -11.70 8.55
N GLY A 199 29.09 -12.43 7.94
CA GLY A 199 30.10 -13.20 8.68
C GLY A 199 29.55 -14.38 9.49
N GLN A 200 28.44 -14.98 9.04
CA GLN A 200 27.76 -16.05 9.76
C GLN A 200 28.39 -17.42 9.44
N ALA A 201 29.59 -17.65 10.01
CA ALA A 201 30.45 -18.79 9.63
C ALA A 201 29.83 -20.17 9.90
N GLU A 202 29.08 -20.31 11.00
CA GLU A 202 28.42 -21.58 11.31
C GLU A 202 27.30 -21.89 10.31
N ALA A 203 26.48 -20.88 9.98
CA ALA A 203 25.45 -21.02 8.97
C ALA A 203 26.04 -21.30 7.57
N ALA A 204 27.16 -20.65 7.21
CA ALA A 204 27.87 -20.94 5.96
C ALA A 204 28.33 -22.40 5.89
N SER A 205 28.87 -22.96 6.97
CA SER A 205 29.28 -24.37 7.03
C SER A 205 28.09 -25.31 6.82
N ARG A 206 26.93 -25.04 7.43
CA ARG A 206 25.70 -25.84 7.22
C ARG A 206 25.17 -25.76 5.79
N LEU A 207 25.23 -24.56 5.19
CA LEU A 207 24.83 -24.35 3.80
C LEU A 207 25.73 -25.11 2.82
N LEU A 208 27.05 -25.08 3.03
CA LEU A 208 28.01 -25.81 2.19
C LEU A 208 27.82 -27.32 2.32
N ALA A 209 27.54 -27.82 3.53
CA ALA A 209 27.21 -29.23 3.75
C ALA A 209 25.89 -29.65 3.07
N ALA A 210 25.02 -28.70 2.74
CA ALA A 210 23.78 -28.90 2.00
C ALA A 210 23.91 -28.56 0.50
N ASP A 211 25.11 -28.60 -0.08
CA ASP A 211 25.37 -28.33 -1.51
C ASP A 211 25.00 -26.91 -1.98
N ALA A 212 25.19 -25.89 -1.12
CA ALA A 212 25.11 -24.50 -1.55
C ALA A 212 26.20 -24.16 -2.59
N HIS A 213 25.79 -23.56 -3.72
CA HIS A 213 26.69 -23.17 -4.80
C HIS A 213 27.64 -22.04 -4.37
N VAL A 214 28.92 -22.39 -4.21
CA VAL A 214 30.01 -21.46 -3.84
C VAL A 214 30.21 -20.31 -4.83
N ASN A 215 29.95 -20.58 -6.12
CA ASN A 215 30.11 -19.64 -7.23
C ASN A 215 28.78 -19.08 -7.75
N ALA A 216 27.72 -19.12 -6.94
CA ALA A 216 26.46 -18.47 -7.31
C ALA A 216 26.69 -16.95 -7.48
N VAL A 217 26.11 -16.34 -8.52
CA VAL A 217 26.19 -14.88 -8.71
C VAL A 217 24.87 -14.22 -8.40
N ASN A 218 24.94 -13.10 -7.67
CA ASN A 218 23.80 -12.22 -7.45
C ASN A 218 23.58 -11.25 -8.63
N THR A 219 22.61 -10.36 -8.52
CA THR A 219 22.26 -9.44 -9.63
C THR A 219 23.36 -8.40 -9.93
N ASP A 220 24.27 -8.15 -9.01
CA ASP A 220 25.40 -7.24 -9.20
C ASP A 220 26.63 -7.98 -9.76
N GLY A 221 26.48 -9.26 -10.10
CA GLY A 221 27.56 -10.13 -10.57
C GLY A 221 28.52 -10.59 -9.47
N ALA A 222 28.21 -10.30 -8.21
CA ALA A 222 29.05 -10.66 -7.07
C ALA A 222 28.77 -12.11 -6.64
N THR A 223 29.83 -12.81 -6.27
CA THR A 223 29.80 -14.13 -5.63
C THR A 223 29.67 -14.02 -4.11
N PRO A 224 29.41 -15.13 -3.38
CA PRO A 224 29.56 -15.18 -1.93
C PRO A 224 30.96 -14.72 -1.47
N LEU A 225 32.01 -15.09 -2.20
CA LEU A 225 33.39 -14.67 -1.90
C LEU A 225 33.55 -13.15 -2.01
N ASP A 226 32.97 -12.53 -3.04
CA ASP A 226 32.97 -11.06 -3.20
C ASP A 226 32.21 -10.35 -2.07
N SER A 227 31.17 -10.99 -1.54
CA SER A 227 30.33 -10.45 -0.46
C SER A 227 31.10 -10.29 0.87
N LEU A 228 32.27 -10.92 1.02
CA LEU A 228 33.16 -10.72 2.17
C LEU A 228 33.83 -9.34 2.16
N ARG A 229 33.94 -8.70 1.00
CA ARG A 229 34.75 -7.50 0.77
C ARG A 229 34.02 -6.17 1.02
N TYR A 230 32.72 -6.21 1.32
CA TYR A 230 31.95 -5.00 1.61
C TYR A 230 32.47 -4.26 2.85
N ASP A 231 32.58 -2.95 2.75
CA ASP A 231 33.12 -2.10 3.82
C ASP A 231 32.17 -1.99 5.03
N LYS A 232 32.71 -1.54 6.17
CA LYS A 232 31.97 -1.39 7.43
C LYS A 232 30.73 -0.51 7.30
N LYS A 233 30.85 0.63 6.59
CA LYS A 233 29.76 1.59 6.48
C LYS A 233 28.60 0.99 5.69
N THR A 234 28.89 0.33 4.58
CA THR A 234 27.88 -0.35 3.75
C THR A 234 27.23 -1.50 4.51
N THR A 235 28.04 -2.34 5.18
CA THR A 235 27.56 -3.51 5.93
C THR A 235 26.61 -3.10 7.06
N VAL A 236 27.01 -2.13 7.89
CA VAL A 236 26.19 -1.62 8.99
C VAL A 236 24.92 -0.93 8.49
N SER A 237 25.01 -0.19 7.39
CA SER A 237 23.84 0.52 6.83
C SER A 237 22.77 -0.46 6.31
N ILE A 238 23.19 -1.55 5.66
CA ILE A 238 22.27 -2.57 5.13
C ILE A 238 21.69 -3.42 6.26
N ALA A 239 22.49 -3.80 7.25
CA ALA A 239 22.00 -4.51 8.43
C ALA A 239 20.96 -3.67 9.21
N ALA A 240 21.23 -2.37 9.40
CA ALA A 240 20.27 -1.47 10.04
C ALA A 240 18.97 -1.29 9.23
N ALA A 241 19.02 -1.41 7.89
CA ALA A 241 17.84 -1.32 7.04
C ALA A 241 16.87 -2.49 7.20
N ILE A 242 17.34 -3.63 7.72
CA ILE A 242 16.53 -4.80 8.11
C ILE A 242 16.39 -4.90 9.64
N THR A 243 16.64 -3.82 10.36
CA THR A 243 16.55 -3.75 11.85
C THR A 243 17.52 -4.70 12.57
N LEU A 244 18.61 -5.14 11.91
CA LEU A 244 19.64 -5.97 12.51
C LEU A 244 20.76 -5.11 13.12
N THR A 245 21.03 -5.28 14.41
CA THR A 245 22.18 -4.70 15.08
C THR A 245 23.38 -5.64 14.99
N ILE A 246 24.45 -5.22 14.32
CA ILE A 246 25.66 -6.04 14.12
C ILE A 246 26.87 -5.41 14.79
N ASP A 247 27.72 -6.26 15.36
CA ASP A 247 29.09 -5.91 15.73
C ASP A 247 30.03 -6.24 14.57
N PHE A 248 30.63 -5.22 13.96
CA PHE A 248 31.43 -5.39 12.76
C PHE A 248 32.73 -6.17 13.00
N ASP A 249 33.26 -6.16 14.23
CA ASP A 249 34.48 -6.91 14.55
C ASP A 249 34.18 -8.42 14.55
N THR A 250 33.03 -8.81 15.11
CA THR A 250 32.49 -10.17 15.04
C THR A 250 32.20 -10.60 13.59
N VAL A 251 31.60 -9.71 12.78
CA VAL A 251 31.37 -9.96 11.34
C VAL A 251 32.69 -10.21 10.61
N THR A 252 33.73 -9.42 10.88
CA THR A 252 35.03 -9.54 10.23
C THR A 252 35.71 -10.88 10.57
N ALA A 253 35.67 -11.30 11.84
CA ALA A 253 36.19 -12.61 12.26
C ALA A 253 35.41 -13.77 11.65
N GLY A 254 34.10 -13.62 11.48
CA GLY A 254 33.24 -14.57 10.79
C GLY A 254 33.57 -14.69 9.30
N ARG A 255 33.75 -13.56 8.62
CA ARG A 255 34.13 -13.50 7.19
C ARG A 255 35.45 -14.20 6.90
N GLU A 256 36.44 -14.08 7.78
CA GLU A 256 37.72 -14.76 7.59
C GLU A 256 37.58 -16.28 7.65
N ARG A 257 36.72 -16.80 8.53
CA ARG A 257 36.41 -18.24 8.57
C ARG A 257 35.68 -18.70 7.31
N ILE A 258 34.73 -17.91 6.82
CA ILE A 258 33.99 -18.22 5.59
C ILE A 258 34.93 -18.19 4.37
N ARG A 259 35.88 -17.25 4.33
CA ARG A 259 36.88 -17.17 3.25
C ARG A 259 37.63 -18.50 3.10
N VAL A 260 38.12 -19.06 4.20
CA VAL A 260 38.80 -20.37 4.19
C VAL A 260 37.87 -21.48 3.69
N MET A 261 36.62 -21.54 4.16
CA MET A 261 35.65 -22.54 3.73
C MET A 261 35.33 -22.45 2.23
N LEU A 262 35.21 -21.24 1.68
CA LEU A 262 34.93 -21.02 0.26
C LEU A 262 36.16 -21.33 -0.60
N ASP A 263 37.36 -20.94 -0.18
CA ASP A 263 38.62 -21.24 -0.88
C ASP A 263 38.85 -22.77 -0.94
N GLU A 264 38.55 -23.50 0.14
CA GLU A 264 38.62 -24.98 0.19
C GLU A 264 37.55 -25.65 -0.68
N ALA A 265 36.32 -25.14 -0.66
CA ALA A 265 35.22 -25.71 -1.45
C ALA A 265 35.37 -25.43 -2.95
N ASP A 266 35.93 -24.29 -3.34
CA ASP A 266 36.22 -23.95 -4.74
C ASP A 266 37.33 -24.87 -5.31
N ALA A 267 38.38 -25.15 -4.51
CA ALA A 267 39.46 -26.08 -4.86
C ALA A 267 38.99 -27.54 -5.07
N VAL A 268 37.88 -27.95 -4.41
CA VAL A 268 37.27 -29.28 -4.56
C VAL A 268 36.34 -29.35 -5.80
N SER A 269 35.77 -28.22 -6.23
CA SER A 269 34.78 -28.18 -7.32
C SER A 269 35.37 -28.34 -8.73
N GLY A 270 36.68 -28.12 -8.92
CA GLY A 270 37.42 -28.49 -10.13
C GLY A 270 36.89 -27.92 -11.46
N LEU A 271 36.19 -26.78 -11.43
CA LEU A 271 35.63 -26.14 -12.63
C LEU A 271 36.59 -25.08 -13.21
N ASP A 272 37.76 -25.53 -13.68
CA ASP A 272 38.70 -24.73 -14.50
C ASP A 272 38.19 -24.54 -15.95
N ASN A 273 36.90 -24.28 -16.15
CA ASN A 273 36.35 -24.03 -17.49
C ASN A 273 35.47 -22.76 -17.55
N PRO A 274 36.05 -21.61 -17.97
CA PRO A 274 35.34 -20.34 -18.13
C PRO A 274 34.14 -20.40 -19.09
N GLU A 275 34.13 -21.33 -20.04
CA GLU A 275 33.06 -21.46 -21.05
C GLU A 275 31.80 -22.15 -20.52
N ALA A 276 31.93 -23.09 -19.57
CA ALA A 276 30.79 -23.73 -18.91
C ALA A 276 30.06 -22.76 -17.96
N ILE A 277 30.83 -21.87 -17.33
CA ILE A 277 30.31 -20.77 -16.52
C ILE A 277 29.53 -19.79 -17.41
N ALA A 278 30.05 -19.43 -18.60
CA ALA A 278 29.36 -18.55 -19.53
C ALA A 278 28.00 -19.10 -20.03
N HIS A 279 27.90 -20.41 -20.26
CA HIS A 279 26.65 -21.03 -20.71
C HIS A 279 25.58 -21.17 -19.61
N THR A 280 25.98 -21.25 -18.34
CA THR A 280 25.06 -21.27 -17.19
C THR A 280 24.65 -19.85 -16.75
N LEU A 281 25.41 -18.83 -17.18
CA LEU A 281 25.20 -17.42 -16.88
C LEU A 281 24.37 -16.65 -17.93
N GLN A 282 24.03 -17.26 -19.07
CA GLN A 282 23.36 -16.57 -20.18
C GLN A 282 21.83 -16.59 -20.18
N ASP A 283 21.17 -17.35 -19.29
CA ASP A 283 19.70 -17.31 -19.20
C ASP A 283 19.23 -16.36 -18.09
N THR A 284 19.34 -15.07 -18.38
CA THR A 284 18.26 -14.06 -18.27
C THR A 284 18.90 -12.68 -18.44
N PRO A 285 18.41 -11.82 -19.35
CA PRO A 285 18.76 -10.41 -19.34
C PRO A 285 18.53 -9.84 -17.93
N ASN A 286 19.38 -8.89 -17.53
CA ASN A 286 19.22 -8.12 -16.31
C ASN A 286 17.98 -7.22 -16.41
N ASP A 287 16.80 -7.82 -16.56
CA ASP A 287 15.50 -7.17 -16.66
C ASP A 287 15.03 -6.78 -15.26
N ARG A 288 15.86 -6.02 -14.53
CA ARG A 288 15.34 -5.21 -13.44
C ARG A 288 14.33 -4.26 -14.08
N PRO A 289 13.07 -4.24 -13.63
CA PRO A 289 12.13 -3.26 -14.13
C PRO A 289 12.74 -1.88 -13.88
N TRP A 290 12.85 -1.04 -14.91
CA TRP A 290 13.31 0.36 -14.79
C TRP A 290 12.67 1.08 -13.58
N GLN A 291 11.44 0.69 -13.22
CA GLN A 291 10.71 1.19 -12.06
C GLN A 291 11.50 1.04 -10.73
N ALA A 292 12.21 -0.07 -10.53
CA ALA A 292 12.97 -0.34 -9.31
C ALA A 292 14.23 0.55 -9.21
N GLU A 293 14.91 0.80 -10.32
CA GLU A 293 16.07 1.69 -10.37
C GLU A 293 15.70 3.15 -10.07
N VAL A 294 14.54 3.59 -10.58
CA VAL A 294 13.97 4.90 -10.24
C VAL A 294 13.64 4.98 -8.75
N HIS A 295 13.03 3.93 -8.18
CA HIS A 295 12.69 3.89 -6.75
C HIS A 295 13.93 4.06 -5.85
N ASP A 296 15.00 3.30 -6.13
CA ASP A 296 16.24 3.35 -5.36
C ASP A 296 16.93 4.72 -5.47
N THR A 297 16.94 5.31 -6.66
CA THR A 297 17.48 6.64 -6.89
C THR A 297 16.72 7.68 -6.05
N LEU A 298 15.39 7.64 -6.04
CA LEU A 298 14.56 8.53 -5.24
C LEU A 298 14.79 8.33 -3.74
N LYS A 299 14.97 7.08 -3.27
CA LYS A 299 15.28 6.76 -1.88
C LYS A 299 16.64 7.30 -1.44
N ARG A 300 17.67 7.20 -2.28
CA ARG A 300 19.02 7.73 -1.98
C ARG A 300 19.03 9.25 -1.83
N VAL A 301 18.26 9.96 -2.64
CA VAL A 301 18.26 11.44 -2.67
C VAL A 301 17.30 12.04 -1.64
N PHE A 302 16.13 11.43 -1.41
CA PHE A 302 15.05 12.02 -0.61
C PHE A 302 14.55 11.11 0.53
N GLY A 303 15.30 10.08 0.89
CA GLY A 303 14.94 9.03 1.86
C GLY A 303 14.17 9.52 3.09
N GLY A 304 14.75 10.48 3.82
CA GLY A 304 14.14 11.01 5.06
C GLY A 304 12.83 11.79 4.86
N LEU A 305 12.55 12.29 3.65
CA LEU A 305 11.37 13.11 3.35
C LEU A 305 10.27 12.33 2.62
N MET A 306 10.63 11.34 1.80
CA MET A 306 9.68 10.53 1.01
C MET A 306 9.28 9.21 1.66
N PHE A 307 10.05 8.68 2.61
CA PHE A 307 9.87 7.32 3.13
C PHE A 307 9.67 7.26 4.65
N ARG A 308 9.59 8.40 5.33
CA ARG A 308 9.21 8.47 6.74
C ARG A 308 7.72 8.77 6.86
N ASP A 309 6.99 7.92 7.58
CA ASP A 309 5.58 8.16 7.86
C ASP A 309 5.41 9.41 8.73
N PHE A 310 4.57 10.34 8.26
CA PHE A 310 4.36 11.61 8.96
C PHE A 310 2.87 11.86 9.18
N PHE A 311 2.08 11.77 8.13
CA PHE A 311 0.67 12.17 8.20
C PHE A 311 -0.27 11.05 8.65
N LEU A 312 0.21 9.82 8.91
CA LEU A 312 -0.63 8.65 9.24
C LEU A 312 -1.84 8.57 8.29
N HIS A 313 -3.06 8.38 8.79
CA HIS A 313 -4.30 8.38 7.99
C HIS A 313 -4.71 9.76 7.45
N LEU A 314 -4.05 10.85 7.85
CA LEU A 314 -4.32 12.22 7.35
C LEU A 314 -3.68 12.50 5.98
N TRP A 315 -2.88 11.57 5.45
CA TRP A 315 -2.15 11.70 4.18
C TRP A 315 -3.01 12.17 3.00
N PHE A 316 -4.29 11.78 2.96
CA PHE A 316 -5.22 12.15 1.90
C PHE A 316 -5.43 13.67 1.82
N LEU A 317 -5.53 14.37 2.95
CA LEU A 317 -5.66 15.84 2.97
C LEU A 317 -4.38 16.52 2.48
N TRP A 318 -3.22 15.94 2.82
CA TRP A 318 -1.94 16.44 2.37
C TRP A 318 -1.79 16.31 0.84
N HIS A 319 -2.22 15.19 0.26
CA HIS A 319 -2.25 15.02 -1.20
C HIS A 319 -3.18 16.04 -1.86
N LEU A 320 -4.33 16.36 -1.26
CA LEU A 320 -5.20 17.41 -1.76
C LEU A 320 -4.53 18.79 -1.79
N CYS A 321 -3.66 19.11 -0.83
CA CYS A 321 -2.88 20.35 -0.86
C CYS A 321 -1.99 20.41 -2.10
N TRP A 322 -1.25 19.32 -2.40
CA TRP A 322 -0.41 19.21 -3.60
C TRP A 322 -1.22 19.31 -4.89
N LEU A 323 -2.33 18.60 -5.00
CA LEU A 323 -3.16 18.59 -6.20
C LEU A 323 -3.86 19.94 -6.45
N VAL A 324 -4.30 20.63 -5.40
CA VAL A 324 -4.87 21.99 -5.53
C VAL A 324 -3.79 22.99 -5.93
N ALA A 325 -2.58 22.89 -5.37
CA ALA A 325 -1.46 23.72 -5.76
C ALA A 325 -1.06 23.47 -7.23
N GLY A 326 -0.96 22.21 -7.64
CA GLY A 326 -0.70 21.82 -9.03
C GLY A 326 -1.77 22.32 -10.00
N PHE A 327 -3.05 22.18 -9.64
CA PHE A 327 -4.16 22.74 -10.41
C PHE A 327 -4.03 24.27 -10.57
N ALA A 328 -3.73 24.96 -9.47
CA ALA A 328 -3.58 26.41 -9.49
C ALA A 328 -2.40 26.86 -10.37
N LEU A 329 -1.28 26.14 -10.30
CA LEU A 329 -0.10 26.36 -11.15
C LEU A 329 -0.45 26.17 -12.63
N ILE A 330 -1.14 25.08 -12.99
CA ILE A 330 -1.57 24.81 -14.37
C ILE A 330 -2.48 25.92 -14.88
N VAL A 331 -3.50 26.32 -14.11
CA VAL A 331 -4.42 27.41 -14.49
C VAL A 331 -3.68 28.72 -14.67
N TRP A 332 -2.73 29.02 -13.78
CA TRP A 332 -1.91 30.23 -13.87
C TRP A 332 -1.01 30.21 -15.12
N LEU A 333 -0.35 29.08 -15.41
CA LEU A 333 0.49 28.90 -16.61
C LEU A 333 -0.32 29.04 -17.90
N LEU A 334 -1.50 28.42 -17.98
CA LEU A 334 -2.40 28.52 -19.13
C LEU A 334 -2.93 29.94 -19.34
N GLY A 335 -3.00 30.76 -18.29
CA GLY A 335 -3.34 32.18 -18.39
C GLY A 335 -2.19 33.08 -18.84
N LYS A 336 -0.94 32.61 -18.73
CA LYS A 336 0.28 33.37 -19.08
C LYS A 336 0.86 32.98 -20.43
N LEU A 337 0.74 31.72 -20.82
CA LEU A 337 1.26 31.19 -22.06
C LEU A 337 0.17 31.20 -23.14
N PRO A 338 0.48 31.49 -24.41
CA PRO A 338 -0.47 31.40 -25.53
C PRO A 338 -0.77 29.94 -25.92
N LEU A 339 -0.80 29.03 -24.95
CA LEU A 339 -1.08 27.61 -25.16
C LEU A 339 -2.60 27.40 -25.22
N ARG A 340 -3.12 27.14 -26.42
CA ARG A 340 -4.49 26.66 -26.60
C ARG A 340 -4.49 25.14 -26.47
N LEU A 341 -5.03 24.64 -25.36
CA LEU A 341 -5.25 23.20 -25.22
C LEU A 341 -6.27 22.73 -26.28
N PRO A 342 -6.03 21.60 -26.95
CA PRO A 342 -6.99 21.05 -27.91
C PRO A 342 -8.31 20.75 -27.20
N ALA A 343 -9.42 21.05 -27.86
CA ALA A 343 -10.74 20.81 -27.30
C ALA A 343 -11.00 19.30 -27.24
N ILE A 344 -11.08 18.75 -26.03
CA ILE A 344 -11.51 17.35 -25.84
C ILE A 344 -13.00 17.24 -26.27
N PRO A 345 -13.34 16.36 -27.22
CA PRO A 345 -14.73 16.13 -27.63
C PRO A 345 -15.58 15.63 -26.46
N THR A 346 -16.83 16.08 -26.36
CA THR A 346 -17.78 15.66 -25.32
C THR A 346 -17.88 14.14 -25.16
N PRO A 347 -17.94 13.32 -26.24
CA PRO A 347 -18.01 11.87 -26.11
C PRO A 347 -16.80 11.28 -25.37
N LEU A 348 -15.60 11.85 -25.53
CA LEU A 348 -14.37 11.41 -24.85
C LEU A 348 -14.38 11.69 -23.34
N VAL A 349 -15.31 12.48 -22.82
CA VAL A 349 -15.44 12.76 -21.37
C VAL A 349 -16.56 11.93 -20.74
N SER A 350 -17.42 11.30 -21.54
CA SER A 350 -18.52 10.44 -21.09
C SER A 350 -18.20 8.96 -21.24
N ALA A 351 -18.69 8.13 -20.31
CA ALA A 351 -18.62 6.68 -20.46
C ALA A 351 -19.49 6.19 -21.64
N PRO A 352 -19.07 5.13 -22.37
CA PRO A 352 -17.84 4.35 -22.14
C PRO A 352 -16.58 4.91 -22.82
N LEU A 353 -16.72 5.89 -23.71
CA LEU A 353 -15.62 6.36 -24.56
C LEU A 353 -14.47 7.02 -23.81
N CYS A 354 -14.72 7.57 -22.61
CA CYS A 354 -13.64 8.07 -21.75
C CYS A 354 -12.65 6.97 -21.33
N PHE A 355 -13.08 5.71 -21.27
CA PHE A 355 -12.21 4.60 -20.87
C PHE A 355 -11.09 4.32 -21.88
N ILE A 356 -11.27 4.68 -23.14
CA ILE A 356 -10.28 4.50 -24.22
C ILE A 356 -8.95 5.17 -23.88
N TRP A 357 -8.99 6.33 -23.22
CA TRP A 357 -7.78 7.09 -22.87
C TRP A 357 -7.52 7.09 -21.35
N LEU A 358 -8.56 7.01 -20.52
CA LEU A 358 -8.38 6.98 -19.06
C LEU A 358 -7.69 5.71 -18.59
N ILE A 359 -8.06 4.54 -19.14
CA ILE A 359 -7.46 3.27 -18.72
C ILE A 359 -5.96 3.25 -19.03
N PRO A 360 -5.50 3.46 -20.28
CA PRO A 360 -4.07 3.50 -20.57
C PRO A 360 -3.31 4.56 -19.76
N LEU A 361 -3.90 5.75 -19.58
CA LEU A 361 -3.28 6.82 -18.80
C LEU A 361 -3.08 6.44 -17.33
N THR A 362 -4.06 5.75 -16.73
CA THR A 362 -4.02 5.30 -15.32
C THR A 362 -3.09 4.10 -15.14
N MET A 363 -2.98 3.23 -16.16
CA MET A 363 -2.07 2.08 -16.13
C MET A 363 -0.60 2.50 -15.98
N ILE A 364 -0.21 3.68 -16.46
CA ILE A 364 1.17 4.16 -16.37
C ILE A 364 1.61 4.29 -14.91
N PRO A 365 1.04 5.16 -14.06
CA PRO A 365 1.44 5.25 -12.65
C PRO A 365 1.09 3.98 -11.85
N GLN A 366 0.00 3.28 -12.16
CA GLN A 366 -0.34 2.01 -11.50
C GLN A 366 0.75 0.96 -11.73
N SER A 367 1.45 0.99 -12.87
CA SER A 367 2.53 0.03 -13.16
C SER A 367 3.75 0.17 -12.25
N PHE A 368 3.90 1.29 -11.53
CA PHE A 368 4.99 1.51 -10.58
C PHE A 368 4.64 1.04 -9.16
N MET A 369 3.36 0.82 -8.89
CA MET A 369 2.86 0.41 -7.57
C MET A 369 3.21 -1.05 -7.29
N HIS A 370 3.28 -1.40 -6.00
CA HIS A 370 3.68 -2.75 -5.58
C HIS A 370 5.04 -3.19 -6.18
N VAL A 371 6.02 -2.27 -6.12
CA VAL A 371 7.38 -2.45 -6.67
C VAL A 371 7.33 -2.90 -8.14
N GLY A 372 6.61 -2.15 -8.97
CA GLY A 372 6.50 -2.51 -10.39
C GLY A 372 5.56 -3.69 -10.68
N GLY A 373 4.62 -3.98 -9.78
CA GLY A 373 3.75 -5.16 -9.82
C GLY A 373 4.44 -6.47 -9.46
N THR A 374 5.62 -6.42 -8.82
CA THR A 374 6.36 -7.61 -8.39
C THR A 374 5.91 -8.11 -7.02
N THR A 375 5.43 -7.22 -6.14
CA THR A 375 4.85 -7.62 -4.86
C THR A 375 3.34 -7.84 -4.98
N PRO A 376 2.77 -8.84 -4.27
CA PRO A 376 1.33 -9.02 -4.20
C PRO A 376 0.63 -7.79 -3.61
N GLY A 377 -0.43 -7.32 -4.26
CA GLY A 377 -1.24 -6.22 -3.72
C GLY A 377 -2.24 -5.65 -4.71
N PHE A 378 -3.29 -5.01 -4.18
CA PHE A 378 -4.43 -4.57 -4.95
C PHE A 378 -4.84 -3.14 -4.59
N GLY A 379 -4.97 -2.27 -5.59
CA GLY A 379 -5.34 -0.87 -5.42
C GLY A 379 -4.13 0.06 -5.47
N PRO A 380 -4.31 1.35 -5.15
CA PRO A 380 -3.24 2.32 -5.17
C PRO A 380 -2.43 2.35 -3.86
N ASP A 381 -1.09 2.35 -3.97
CA ASP A 381 -0.20 2.51 -2.81
C ASP A 381 -0.53 3.76 -1.97
N THR A 382 -0.23 3.70 -0.68
CA THR A 382 -0.40 4.82 0.25
C THR A 382 0.93 5.47 0.59
N SER A 383 1.03 6.78 0.33
CA SER A 383 2.20 7.59 0.71
C SER A 383 1.82 8.48 1.89
N THR A 384 2.36 8.24 3.09
CA THR A 384 2.07 9.07 4.28
C THR A 384 3.18 10.08 4.63
N SER A 385 4.18 10.17 3.77
CA SER A 385 5.36 11.01 3.92
C SER A 385 5.15 12.49 3.59
N ILE A 386 6.13 13.31 3.94
CA ILE A 386 6.11 14.77 3.72
C ILE A 386 6.11 15.09 2.23
N LEU A 387 6.94 14.40 1.45
CA LEU A 387 6.90 14.48 -0.01
C LEU A 387 6.17 13.24 -0.54
N PRO A 388 4.98 13.39 -1.14
CA PRO A 388 4.27 12.27 -1.75
C PRO A 388 5.13 11.57 -2.80
N GLN A 389 5.08 10.23 -2.82
CA GLN A 389 5.72 9.46 -3.87
C GLN A 389 5.19 9.90 -5.26
N PRO A 390 6.06 10.14 -6.26
CA PRO A 390 5.63 10.73 -7.53
C PRO A 390 4.57 9.92 -8.28
N TYR A 391 4.69 8.59 -8.30
CA TYR A 391 3.73 7.71 -8.98
C TYR A 391 2.37 7.67 -8.27
N VAL A 392 2.34 7.68 -6.93
CA VAL A 392 1.12 7.78 -6.12
C VAL A 392 0.43 9.13 -6.36
N LEU A 393 1.19 10.22 -6.34
CA LEU A 393 0.64 11.55 -6.61
C LEU A 393 0.12 11.66 -8.04
N ALA A 394 0.84 11.10 -9.02
CA ALA A 394 0.42 11.06 -10.42
C ALA A 394 -0.88 10.28 -10.62
N GLN A 395 -1.02 9.12 -9.96
CA GLN A 395 -2.25 8.32 -9.96
C GLN A 395 -3.45 9.17 -9.53
N TYR A 396 -3.34 9.82 -8.36
CA TYR A 396 -4.43 10.66 -7.85
C TYR A 396 -4.63 11.96 -8.65
N ALA A 397 -3.59 12.48 -9.30
CA ALA A 397 -3.68 13.61 -10.21
C ALA A 397 -4.52 13.30 -11.45
N ILE A 398 -4.49 12.07 -11.97
CA ILE A 398 -5.34 11.64 -13.09
C ILE A 398 -6.81 11.69 -12.70
N TYR A 399 -7.19 11.09 -11.57
CA TYR A 399 -8.57 11.13 -11.08
C TYR A 399 -9.03 12.55 -10.80
N PHE A 400 -8.21 13.35 -10.10
CA PHE A 400 -8.49 14.75 -9.82
C PHE A 400 -8.63 15.59 -11.09
N GLY A 401 -7.69 15.44 -12.03
CA GLY A 401 -7.69 16.12 -13.32
C GLY A 401 -8.92 15.76 -14.16
N PHE A 402 -9.30 14.49 -14.21
CA PHE A 402 -10.51 14.06 -14.89
C PHE A 402 -11.77 14.67 -14.26
N GLY A 403 -11.87 14.70 -12.93
CA GLY A 403 -12.94 15.40 -12.23
C GLY A 403 -12.99 16.90 -12.57
N ALA A 404 -11.83 17.53 -12.70
CA ALA A 404 -11.73 18.92 -13.12
C ALA A 404 -12.22 19.16 -14.56
N VAL A 405 -11.84 18.29 -15.49
CA VAL A 405 -12.29 18.30 -16.90
C VAL A 405 -13.79 18.08 -17.00
N LEU A 406 -14.32 17.14 -16.21
CA LEU A 406 -15.74 16.80 -16.16
C LEU A 406 -16.59 18.03 -15.84
N TYR A 407 -16.25 18.77 -14.77
CA TYR A 407 -16.96 20.00 -14.43
C TYR A 407 -16.81 21.07 -15.53
N HIS A 408 -15.59 21.26 -16.06
CA HIS A 408 -15.32 22.30 -17.04
C HIS A 408 -16.11 22.10 -18.35
N LYS A 409 -16.24 20.86 -18.81
CA LYS A 409 -16.89 20.53 -20.09
C LYS A 409 -18.39 20.32 -19.97
N LEU A 410 -18.85 19.62 -18.94
CA LEU A 410 -20.24 19.18 -18.81
C LEU A 410 -21.03 19.99 -17.79
N GLY A 411 -20.34 20.84 -17.03
CA GLY A 411 -20.97 21.77 -16.09
C GLY A 411 -21.55 21.09 -14.84
N PRO A 412 -22.31 21.86 -14.04
CA PRO A 412 -22.81 21.41 -12.73
C PRO A 412 -23.93 20.36 -12.84
N SER A 413 -24.63 20.26 -13.97
CA SER A 413 -25.74 19.34 -14.21
C SER A 413 -25.33 18.03 -14.89
N VAL A 414 -24.03 17.76 -15.04
CA VAL A 414 -23.53 16.54 -15.67
C VAL A 414 -24.14 15.29 -15.05
N ARG A 415 -24.64 14.36 -15.87
CA ARG A 415 -25.10 13.05 -15.43
C ARG A 415 -24.19 11.99 -16.01
N LEU A 416 -23.41 11.32 -15.17
CA LEU A 416 -22.52 10.24 -15.58
C LEU A 416 -23.19 8.86 -15.50
N GLY A 417 -24.38 8.81 -14.91
CA GLY A 417 -24.91 7.62 -14.30
C GLY A 417 -25.78 6.69 -15.12
N ARG A 418 -25.98 6.89 -16.42
CA ARG A 418 -26.95 6.04 -17.16
C ARG A 418 -26.57 4.55 -17.19
N GLY A 419 -25.30 4.22 -17.02
CA GLY A 419 -24.79 2.85 -17.11
C GLY A 419 -24.61 2.08 -15.81
N TRP A 420 -25.03 2.61 -14.66
CA TRP A 420 -24.70 1.99 -13.37
C TRP A 420 -25.11 0.52 -13.24
N TRP A 421 -26.23 0.14 -13.87
CA TRP A 421 -26.81 -1.20 -13.79
C TRP A 421 -25.99 -2.27 -14.53
N TYR A 422 -25.14 -1.90 -15.49
CA TYR A 422 -24.19 -2.84 -16.13
C TYR A 422 -22.75 -2.62 -15.65
N LEU A 423 -22.37 -1.38 -15.31
CA LEU A 423 -21.02 -1.06 -14.85
C LEU A 423 -20.70 -1.71 -13.49
N LEU A 424 -21.63 -1.70 -12.53
CA LEU A 424 -21.40 -2.29 -11.22
C LEU A 424 -21.32 -3.83 -11.28
N PRO A 425 -22.25 -4.55 -11.93
CA PRO A 425 -22.09 -5.99 -12.11
C PRO A 425 -20.80 -6.35 -12.85
N LEU A 426 -20.44 -5.60 -13.90
CA LEU A 426 -19.18 -5.82 -14.61
C LEU A 426 -17.96 -5.64 -13.69
N ALA A 427 -17.94 -4.60 -12.85
CA ALA A 427 -16.88 -4.40 -11.87
C ALA A 427 -16.78 -5.58 -10.89
N LEU A 428 -17.93 -6.08 -10.40
CA LEU A 428 -17.99 -7.22 -9.49
C LEU A 428 -17.54 -8.53 -10.17
N LEU A 429 -17.77 -8.69 -11.47
CA LEU A 429 -17.26 -9.83 -12.25
C LEU A 429 -15.74 -9.77 -12.48
N ILE A 430 -15.18 -8.57 -12.61
CA ILE A 430 -13.74 -8.37 -12.80
C ILE A 430 -12.97 -8.55 -11.49
N LEU A 431 -13.57 -8.19 -10.35
CA LEU A 431 -12.91 -8.18 -9.05
C LEU A 431 -12.21 -9.52 -8.69
N PRO A 432 -12.84 -10.71 -8.82
CA PRO A 432 -12.16 -11.97 -8.52
C PRO A 432 -10.92 -12.20 -9.38
N VAL A 433 -11.03 -11.96 -10.70
CA VAL A 433 -9.90 -12.08 -11.62
C VAL A 433 -8.80 -11.12 -11.21
N ALA A 434 -9.14 -9.86 -10.95
CA ALA A 434 -8.20 -8.83 -10.57
C ALA A 434 -7.45 -9.19 -9.28
N LEU A 435 -8.18 -9.61 -8.22
CA LEU A 435 -7.56 -10.07 -6.98
C LEU A 435 -6.65 -11.28 -7.21
N ALA A 436 -7.08 -12.24 -8.01
CA ALA A 436 -6.32 -13.46 -8.24
C ALA A 436 -4.97 -13.22 -8.93
N VAL A 437 -4.94 -12.33 -9.93
CA VAL A 437 -3.70 -11.96 -10.63
C VAL A 437 -2.86 -10.98 -9.82
N SER A 438 -3.49 -10.07 -9.07
CA SER A 438 -2.80 -9.07 -8.25
C SER A 438 -2.14 -9.65 -7.01
N PHE A 439 -2.79 -10.64 -6.37
CA PHE A 439 -2.18 -11.42 -5.29
C PHE A 439 -1.43 -12.66 -5.79
N GLN A 440 -1.30 -12.82 -7.11
CA GLN A 440 -0.55 -13.90 -7.75
C GLN A 440 -0.92 -15.31 -7.26
N THR A 441 -2.20 -15.53 -6.95
CA THR A 441 -2.74 -16.83 -6.51
C THR A 441 -2.50 -17.93 -7.55
N THR A 442 -2.58 -19.19 -7.14
CA THR A 442 -2.46 -20.35 -8.06
C THR A 442 -3.41 -20.24 -9.25
N TRP A 443 -4.67 -19.84 -9.00
CA TRP A 443 -5.63 -19.60 -10.07
C TRP A 443 -5.21 -18.43 -10.97
N GLY A 444 -4.78 -17.30 -10.39
CA GLY A 444 -4.29 -16.15 -11.16
C GLY A 444 -3.10 -16.46 -12.07
N ARG A 445 -2.11 -17.21 -11.58
CA ARG A 445 -0.94 -17.66 -12.37
C ARG A 445 -1.35 -18.64 -13.48
N SER A 446 -2.34 -19.49 -13.23
CA SER A 446 -2.85 -20.43 -14.23
C SER A 446 -3.52 -19.73 -15.43
N LEU A 447 -4.15 -18.57 -15.22
CA LEU A 447 -4.80 -17.79 -16.28
C LEU A 447 -3.83 -17.28 -17.35
N VAL A 448 -2.54 -17.16 -17.00
CA VAL A 448 -1.50 -16.61 -17.88
C VAL A 448 -0.39 -17.62 -18.18
N ALA A 449 -0.64 -18.91 -17.90
CA ALA A 449 0.33 -20.01 -18.09
C ALA A 449 1.73 -19.71 -17.50
N GLY A 450 1.78 -18.99 -16.37
CA GLY A 450 3.04 -18.62 -15.72
C GLY A 450 3.86 -17.51 -16.39
N ASN A 451 3.35 -16.84 -17.43
CA ASN A 451 4.05 -15.73 -18.07
C ASN A 451 3.98 -14.45 -17.20
N GLU A 452 5.11 -14.10 -16.57
CA GLU A 452 5.22 -12.96 -15.65
C GLU A 452 4.87 -11.60 -16.29
N GLY A 453 5.29 -11.35 -17.53
CA GLY A 453 4.96 -10.11 -18.24
C GLY A 453 3.46 -9.95 -18.47
N THR A 454 2.80 -11.05 -18.84
CA THR A 454 1.34 -11.11 -19.04
C THR A 454 0.59 -10.99 -17.71
N LEU A 455 1.10 -11.62 -16.64
CA LEU A 455 0.56 -11.51 -15.28
C LEU A 455 0.53 -10.05 -14.82
N ARG A 456 1.66 -9.32 -14.98
CA ARG A 456 1.78 -7.91 -14.62
C ARG A 456 0.85 -7.02 -15.43
N LEU A 457 0.79 -7.23 -16.75
CA LEU A 457 -0.11 -6.48 -17.63
C LEU A 457 -1.58 -6.70 -17.25
N LEU A 458 -1.98 -7.96 -17.05
CA LEU A 458 -3.35 -8.32 -16.70
C LEU A 458 -3.73 -7.81 -15.30
N SER A 459 -2.80 -7.88 -14.33
CA SER A 459 -2.98 -7.30 -13.00
C SER A 459 -3.19 -5.79 -13.07
N ASN A 460 -2.34 -5.06 -13.78
CA ASN A 460 -2.49 -3.62 -13.94
C ASN A 460 -3.82 -3.26 -14.64
N LEU A 461 -4.10 -3.89 -15.78
CA LEU A 461 -5.33 -3.64 -16.54
C LEU A 461 -6.60 -3.91 -15.73
N SER A 462 -6.66 -5.07 -15.06
CA SER A 462 -7.86 -5.48 -14.31
C SER A 462 -8.11 -4.61 -13.08
N GLN A 463 -7.06 -4.19 -12.36
CA GLN A 463 -7.16 -3.22 -11.26
C GLN A 463 -7.69 -1.87 -11.76
N VAL A 464 -7.09 -1.32 -12.81
CA VAL A 464 -7.49 -0.02 -13.38
C VAL A 464 -8.94 -0.06 -13.89
N LEU A 465 -9.31 -1.13 -14.58
CA LEU A 465 -10.65 -1.34 -15.10
C LEU A 465 -11.68 -1.44 -13.95
N TYR A 466 -11.39 -2.24 -12.92
CA TYR A 466 -12.23 -2.35 -11.73
C TYR A 466 -12.51 -0.97 -11.10
N VAL A 467 -11.45 -0.18 -10.89
CA VAL A 467 -11.58 1.14 -10.24
C VAL A 467 -12.46 2.09 -11.04
N TRP A 468 -12.24 2.20 -12.35
CA TRP A 468 -13.03 3.10 -13.20
C TRP A 468 -14.50 2.66 -13.33
N LEU A 469 -14.76 1.35 -13.45
CA LEU A 469 -16.12 0.82 -13.47
C LEU A 469 -16.85 1.09 -12.15
N MET A 470 -16.17 0.91 -11.01
CA MET A 470 -16.71 1.24 -9.69
C MET A 470 -17.00 2.73 -9.53
N ILE A 471 -16.10 3.61 -9.96
CA ILE A 471 -16.29 5.07 -9.91
C ILE A 471 -17.57 5.47 -10.67
N PHE A 472 -17.66 5.11 -11.96
CA PHE A 472 -18.80 5.50 -12.79
C PHE A 472 -20.10 4.81 -12.35
N GLY A 473 -20.00 3.55 -11.95
CA GLY A 473 -21.12 2.78 -11.41
C GLY A 473 -21.70 3.40 -10.13
N LEU A 474 -20.85 3.76 -9.16
CA LEU A 474 -21.30 4.34 -7.89
C LEU A 474 -21.79 5.78 -8.04
N ILE A 475 -21.18 6.60 -8.90
CA ILE A 475 -21.72 7.91 -9.27
C ILE A 475 -23.12 7.73 -9.85
N GLY A 476 -23.30 6.78 -10.77
CA GLY A 476 -24.60 6.56 -11.40
C GLY A 476 -25.66 5.99 -10.48
N LEU A 477 -25.28 5.09 -9.58
CA LEU A 477 -26.16 4.57 -8.55
C LEU A 477 -26.65 5.69 -7.62
N CYS A 478 -25.75 6.59 -7.20
CA CYS A 478 -26.10 7.74 -6.37
C CYS A 478 -26.98 8.76 -7.14
N GLU A 479 -26.71 8.99 -8.43
CA GLU A 479 -27.57 9.80 -9.30
C GLU A 479 -28.99 9.21 -9.41
N ALA A 480 -29.10 7.89 -9.52
CA ALA A 480 -30.39 7.20 -9.64
C ALA A 480 -31.19 7.21 -8.32
N LEU A 481 -30.53 6.88 -7.19
CA LEU A 481 -31.23 6.63 -5.91
C LEU A 481 -31.26 7.84 -4.96
N LEU A 482 -30.28 8.74 -5.07
CA LEU A 482 -29.99 9.80 -4.09
C LEU A 482 -29.92 11.21 -4.70
N SER A 483 -30.56 11.41 -5.85
CA SER A 483 -30.64 12.74 -6.50
C SER A 483 -31.54 13.75 -5.77
N ARG A 484 -32.45 13.29 -4.90
CA ARG A 484 -33.32 14.14 -4.08
C ARG A 484 -32.66 14.44 -2.73
N GLU A 485 -32.93 15.62 -2.18
CA GLU A 485 -32.47 15.97 -0.85
C GLU A 485 -33.08 15.03 0.19
N ARG A 486 -32.23 14.46 1.04
CA ARG A 486 -32.63 13.68 2.21
C ARG A 486 -31.92 14.25 3.44
N PRO A 487 -32.65 14.65 4.51
CA PRO A 487 -32.04 15.29 5.67
C PRO A 487 -30.94 14.44 6.35
N TRP A 488 -31.15 13.13 6.45
CA TRP A 488 -30.17 12.22 7.05
C TRP A 488 -28.90 12.07 6.21
N VAL A 489 -29.03 11.98 4.87
CA VAL A 489 -27.87 11.92 3.95
C VAL A 489 -27.04 13.19 4.09
N ARG A 490 -27.72 14.35 4.16
CA ARG A 490 -27.08 15.64 4.39
C ARG A 490 -26.34 15.67 5.73
N TYR A 491 -26.95 15.14 6.79
CA TYR A 491 -26.31 15.06 8.10
C TYR A 491 -25.04 14.20 8.05
N VAL A 492 -25.11 13.00 7.47
CA VAL A 492 -23.93 12.11 7.34
C VAL A 492 -22.85 12.77 6.47
N SER A 493 -23.22 13.35 5.32
CA SER A 493 -22.28 14.07 4.46
C SER A 493 -21.62 15.26 5.14
N ASP A 494 -22.33 16.01 5.97
CA ASP A 494 -21.74 17.15 6.67
C ASP A 494 -20.90 16.68 7.87
N SER A 495 -21.16 15.49 8.42
CA SER A 495 -20.34 14.89 9.48
C SER A 495 -19.09 14.19 8.94
N SER A 496 -19.07 13.85 7.64
CA SER A 496 -18.07 12.95 7.07
C SER A 496 -16.63 13.45 7.24
N TYR A 497 -16.44 14.76 7.21
CA TYR A 497 -15.11 15.32 7.38
C TYR A 497 -14.59 15.16 8.81
N TRP A 498 -15.47 15.32 9.80
CA TRP A 498 -15.12 15.08 11.20
C TRP A 498 -14.85 13.60 11.45
N LEU A 499 -15.73 12.71 10.98
CA LEU A 499 -15.57 11.27 11.11
C LEU A 499 -14.23 10.81 10.53
N TYR A 500 -13.83 11.33 9.35
CA TYR A 500 -12.52 11.06 8.78
C TYR A 500 -11.36 11.46 9.70
N ILE A 501 -11.43 12.61 10.38
CA ILE A 501 -10.35 13.08 11.25
C ILE A 501 -10.17 12.16 12.46
N VAL A 502 -11.28 11.78 13.12
CA VAL A 502 -11.24 11.17 14.46
C VAL A 502 -11.48 9.65 14.51
N HIS A 503 -11.78 8.98 13.38
CA HIS A 503 -12.16 7.57 13.42
C HIS A 503 -11.05 6.64 13.91
N LEU A 504 -9.80 6.86 13.52
CA LEU A 504 -8.75 5.88 13.72
C LEU A 504 -8.48 5.56 15.20
N PRO A 505 -8.34 6.55 16.13
CA PRO A 505 -8.23 6.27 17.56
C PRO A 505 -9.36 5.37 18.11
N LEU A 506 -10.61 5.68 17.76
CA LEU A 506 -11.77 4.95 18.27
C LEU A 506 -11.87 3.53 17.69
N VAL A 507 -11.50 3.36 16.42
CA VAL A 507 -11.45 2.06 15.77
C VAL A 507 -10.39 1.18 16.44
N ILE A 508 -9.17 1.68 16.65
CA ILE A 508 -8.09 0.91 17.26
C ILE A 508 -8.43 0.55 18.71
N VAL A 509 -8.96 1.50 19.50
CA VAL A 509 -9.44 1.20 20.87
C VAL A 509 -10.51 0.10 20.84
N GLY A 510 -11.46 0.16 19.91
CA GLY A 510 -12.46 -0.90 19.74
C GLY A 510 -11.86 -2.26 19.39
N GLN A 511 -10.81 -2.29 18.56
CA GLN A 511 -10.08 -3.50 18.20
C GLN A 511 -9.38 -4.10 19.42
N ILE A 512 -8.67 -3.29 20.21
CA ILE A 512 -7.98 -3.75 21.43
C ILE A 512 -8.99 -4.34 22.42
N LEU A 513 -10.11 -3.66 22.66
CA LEU A 513 -11.12 -4.08 23.64
C LEU A 513 -11.86 -5.36 23.26
N LEU A 514 -12.07 -5.62 21.97
CA LEU A 514 -12.81 -6.81 21.50
C LEU A 514 -11.91 -7.98 21.11
N ARG A 515 -10.58 -7.80 21.15
CA ARG A 515 -9.60 -8.77 20.68
C ARG A 515 -9.77 -10.15 21.30
N GLU A 516 -9.85 -10.23 22.62
CA GLU A 516 -9.94 -11.50 23.36
C GLU A 516 -11.37 -12.01 23.52
N VAL A 517 -12.37 -11.24 23.05
CA VAL A 517 -13.76 -11.64 23.18
C VAL A 517 -14.03 -12.81 22.22
N PRO A 518 -14.62 -13.94 22.68
CA PRO A 518 -14.85 -15.12 21.84
C PRO A 518 -16.07 -14.95 20.93
N LEU A 519 -16.01 -13.98 20.01
CA LEU A 519 -17.03 -13.70 19.00
C LEU A 519 -16.45 -13.85 17.59
N PRO A 520 -17.26 -14.20 16.58
CA PRO A 520 -16.80 -14.22 15.19
C PRO A 520 -16.31 -12.84 14.72
N ALA A 521 -15.23 -12.81 13.93
CA ALA A 521 -14.64 -11.61 13.33
C ALA A 521 -15.67 -10.65 12.73
N VAL A 522 -16.62 -11.18 11.94
CA VAL A 522 -17.67 -10.38 11.28
C VAL A 522 -18.58 -9.69 12.31
N VAL A 523 -18.90 -10.36 13.42
CA VAL A 523 -19.71 -9.77 14.49
C VAL A 523 -18.94 -8.68 15.21
N LYS A 524 -17.66 -8.93 15.54
CA LYS A 524 -16.78 -7.91 16.13
C LYS A 524 -16.65 -6.68 15.23
N LEU A 525 -16.45 -6.87 13.92
CA LEU A 525 -16.41 -5.79 12.94
C LEU A 525 -17.67 -4.91 13.01
N PHE A 526 -18.86 -5.51 13.02
CA PHE A 526 -20.10 -4.75 13.13
C PHE A 526 -20.19 -3.97 14.44
N ILE A 527 -19.77 -4.56 15.57
CA ILE A 527 -19.75 -3.89 16.87
C ILE A 527 -18.79 -2.69 16.83
N ILE A 528 -17.56 -2.87 16.36
CA ILE A 528 -16.55 -1.79 16.26
C ILE A 528 -17.07 -0.65 15.40
N VAL A 529 -17.57 -0.96 14.19
CA VAL A 529 -18.08 0.05 13.26
C VAL A 529 -19.27 0.79 13.86
N ALA A 530 -20.22 0.09 14.48
CA ALA A 530 -21.41 0.69 15.08
C ALA A 530 -21.07 1.61 16.25
N ILE A 531 -20.24 1.14 17.19
CA ILE A 531 -19.83 1.91 18.36
C ILE A 531 -19.00 3.12 17.92
N ALA A 532 -17.94 2.92 17.12
CA ALA A 532 -17.08 4.00 16.68
C ALA A 532 -17.87 5.07 15.90
N THR A 533 -18.72 4.65 14.95
CA THR A 533 -19.56 5.59 14.18
C THR A 533 -20.52 6.35 15.08
N THR A 534 -21.15 5.68 16.04
CA THR A 534 -22.09 6.33 16.97
C THR A 534 -21.39 7.36 17.86
N LEU A 535 -20.26 7.01 18.46
CA LEU A 535 -19.45 7.93 19.28
C LEU A 535 -18.96 9.13 18.45
N MET A 536 -18.53 8.90 17.21
CA MET A 536 -18.13 9.98 16.32
C MET A 536 -19.29 10.91 15.95
N LEU A 537 -20.48 10.36 15.66
CA LEU A 537 -21.66 11.18 15.34
C LEU A 537 -22.14 11.98 16.55
N ILE A 538 -22.09 11.40 17.75
CA ILE A 538 -22.36 12.11 19.02
C ILE A 538 -21.34 13.24 19.21
N SER A 539 -20.04 12.96 19.08
CA SER A 539 -18.99 13.99 19.20
C SER A 539 -19.14 15.10 18.16
N TYR A 540 -19.51 14.76 16.93
CA TYR A 540 -19.83 15.75 15.89
C TYR A 540 -21.00 16.63 16.31
N HIS A 541 -22.08 16.04 16.83
CA HIS A 541 -23.27 16.78 17.22
C HIS A 541 -23.00 17.76 18.37
N LEU A 542 -22.24 17.30 19.38
CA LEU A 542 -21.97 18.05 20.60
C LEU A 542 -20.88 19.12 20.41
N PHE A 543 -19.74 18.76 19.81
CA PHE A 543 -18.54 19.59 19.84
C PHE A 543 -18.25 20.31 18.52
N VAL A 544 -18.87 19.89 17.42
CA VAL A 544 -18.52 20.39 16.08
C VAL A 544 -19.67 21.14 15.42
N ARG A 545 -20.84 20.52 15.28
CA ARG A 545 -21.90 20.96 14.35
C ARG A 545 -22.30 22.43 14.49
N TYR A 546 -22.36 22.95 15.72
CA TYR A 546 -22.79 24.32 16.03
C TYR A 546 -21.68 25.19 16.63
N THR A 547 -20.42 24.80 16.43
CA THR A 547 -19.25 25.51 16.99
C THR A 547 -18.44 26.22 15.90
N PRO A 548 -17.45 27.06 16.27
CA PRO A 548 -16.50 27.62 15.30
C PRO A 548 -15.79 26.54 14.49
N ILE A 549 -15.53 25.37 15.07
CA ILE A 549 -14.94 24.22 14.39
C ILE A 549 -15.88 23.73 13.28
N GLY A 550 -17.18 23.52 13.56
CA GLY A 550 -18.14 23.18 12.51
C GLY A 550 -18.29 24.25 11.45
N THR A 551 -18.19 25.52 11.83
CA THR A 551 -18.19 26.64 10.88
C THR A 551 -16.96 26.63 9.99
N LEU A 552 -15.80 26.24 10.51
CA LEU A 552 -14.53 26.06 9.79
C LEU A 552 -14.50 24.80 8.90
N LEU A 553 -15.17 23.72 9.29
CA LEU A 553 -15.20 22.48 8.51
C LEU A 553 -16.31 22.50 7.45
N ASN A 554 -17.53 22.88 7.85
CA ASN A 554 -18.75 22.70 7.05
C ASN A 554 -19.48 24.00 6.68
N GLY A 555 -19.06 25.13 7.24
CA GLY A 555 -19.78 26.41 7.11
C GLY A 555 -20.79 26.63 8.23
N LYS A 556 -21.30 27.85 8.35
CA LYS A 556 -22.15 28.27 9.47
C LYS A 556 -23.47 27.48 9.44
N LYS A 557 -23.79 26.82 10.56
CA LYS A 557 -25.09 26.18 10.80
C LYS A 557 -25.79 26.87 11.96
N VAL A 558 -27.09 27.11 11.82
CA VAL A 558 -27.92 27.75 12.85
C VAL A 558 -28.83 26.68 13.46
N ARG A 559 -29.09 26.73 14.77
CA ARG A 559 -30.11 25.89 15.42
C ARG A 559 -31.49 26.46 15.04
N GLY A 560 -32.31 25.67 14.34
CA GLY A 560 -33.71 26.04 14.00
C GLY A 560 -33.96 26.32 12.52
N GLY A 561 -33.93 25.28 11.69
CA GLY A 561 -34.34 25.31 10.28
C GLY A 561 -34.57 23.90 9.76
#